data_AF-A0A2T2WED5-F1
#
_entry.id   AF-A0A2T2WED5-F1
#
_cell.length_a   1.000
_cell.length_b   1.000
_cell.length_c   1.000
_cell.angle_alpha   90.00
_cell.angle_beta   90.00
_cell.angle_gamma   90.00
#
_symmetry.space_group_name_H-M   'P 1'
#
loop_
_entity.id
_entity.type
_entity.pdbx_description
1 polymer ?
#
loop_
_entity_poly.entity_id
_entity_poly.type
_entity_poly.pdbx_seq_one_letter_code
_entity_poly.pdbx_strand_id
1 'polypeptide(L)'
;MQMERDISHVPTGRGDEVEIHGLAPHLHMTRFPTQQIIGYLVSLLLTLFAFALVAYHWLPLNLLVIVVVCLAFVQGAIQLGIYMHLREGRGTLWHLPVLGLAGFVGLGIVGFSIWIMLFKSGVS
;
A
#
# COMPACT_ATOMS: atom_id res chain seq x y z
N MET A 1 62.50 -34.79 -17.06
CA MET A 1 62.41 -34.32 -15.65
C MET A 1 62.25 -32.80 -15.68
N GLN A 2 61.45 -32.30 -14.74
CA GLN A 2 61.02 -30.91 -14.50
C GLN A 2 59.93 -30.40 -15.46
N MET A 3 58.64 -30.47 -15.10
CA MET A 3 57.94 -29.82 -13.96
C MET A 3 57.93 -28.30 -14.06
N GLU A 4 56.70 -27.78 -14.00
CA GLU A 4 56.34 -26.52 -13.34
C GLU A 4 56.71 -25.20 -14.06
N ARG A 5 55.74 -24.58 -14.73
CA ARG A 5 54.85 -23.59 -14.09
C ARG A 5 54.05 -22.82 -15.14
N ASP A 6 52.82 -23.28 -15.30
CA ASP A 6 51.70 -22.42 -15.60
C ASP A 6 51.54 -21.34 -14.50
N ILE A 7 50.83 -20.27 -14.85
CA ILE A 7 50.27 -19.18 -14.02
C ILE A 7 51.22 -18.18 -13.32
N SER A 8 51.40 -17.00 -13.94
CA SER A 8 51.05 -15.70 -13.32
C SER A 8 51.52 -14.53 -14.21
N HIS A 9 50.83 -14.31 -15.33
CA HIS A 9 50.92 -13.02 -16.00
C HIS A 9 50.01 -12.05 -15.25
N VAL A 10 50.58 -11.23 -14.37
CA VAL A 10 49.89 -10.11 -13.71
C VAL A 10 50.38 -8.82 -14.35
N PRO A 11 49.62 -8.22 -15.28
CA PRO A 11 49.89 -6.86 -15.76
C PRO A 11 49.40 -5.85 -14.72
N THR A 12 50.34 -5.22 -14.04
CA THR A 12 50.13 -4.01 -13.24
C THR A 12 49.88 -2.81 -14.16
N GLY A 13 48.63 -2.63 -14.56
CA GLY A 13 48.14 -1.45 -15.26
C GLY A 13 47.69 -0.38 -14.27
N ARG A 14 48.59 0.55 -13.98
CA ARG A 14 48.39 1.82 -13.28
C ARG A 14 47.11 2.54 -13.77
N GLY A 15 46.04 2.42 -13.00
CA GLY A 15 44.75 3.08 -13.18
C GLY A 15 44.21 3.59 -11.84
N ASP A 16 45.09 3.77 -10.86
CA ASP A 16 44.88 4.30 -9.52
C ASP A 16 44.55 5.82 -9.49
N GLU A 17 44.25 6.38 -10.66
CA GLU A 17 43.51 7.62 -10.85
C GLU A 17 41.99 7.36 -11.01
N VAL A 18 41.44 6.33 -10.34
CA VAL A 18 39.99 6.23 -10.12
C VAL A 18 39.60 7.30 -9.11
N GLU A 19 39.56 8.54 -9.58
CA GLU A 19 38.57 9.55 -9.27
C GLU A 19 37.91 9.38 -7.89
N ILE A 20 38.69 9.59 -6.82
CA ILE A 20 38.16 9.88 -5.47
C ILE A 20 37.71 11.37 -5.41
N HIS A 21 37.46 11.98 -6.58
CA HIS A 21 37.15 13.39 -6.74
C HIS A 21 35.73 13.56 -7.26
N GLY A 22 34.81 13.76 -6.31
CA GLY A 22 33.42 14.08 -6.57
C GLY A 22 32.55 12.84 -6.32
N LEU A 23 31.62 12.85 -5.38
CA LEU A 23 30.75 13.95 -5.04
C LEU A 23 30.29 13.70 -3.62
N ALA A 24 30.40 14.75 -2.81
CA ALA A 24 29.84 14.85 -1.46
C ALA A 24 28.58 14.00 -1.30
N PRO A 25 28.34 13.38 -0.12
CA PRO A 25 27.08 12.69 0.12
C PRO A 25 25.98 13.63 -0.33
N HIS A 26 25.32 13.26 -1.42
CA HIS A 26 24.10 13.89 -1.86
C HIS A 26 23.12 13.50 -0.77
N LEU A 27 23.13 14.28 0.31
CA LEU A 27 22.06 14.39 1.27
C LEU A 27 20.89 14.93 0.45
N HIS A 28 20.31 14.02 -0.34
CA HIS A 28 19.02 14.17 -0.96
C HIS A 28 18.13 14.43 0.24
N MET A 29 17.85 15.72 0.47
CA MET A 29 16.91 16.16 1.47
C MET A 29 15.65 15.39 1.17
N THR A 30 15.42 14.34 1.94
CA THR A 30 14.25 13.49 1.89
C THR A 30 13.11 14.42 2.22
N ARG A 31 12.54 15.01 1.17
CA ARG A 31 11.38 15.88 1.27
C ARG A 31 10.35 15.00 1.96
N PHE A 32 10.10 15.28 3.24
CA PHE A 32 9.21 14.49 4.05
C PHE A 32 7.95 14.23 3.24
N PRO A 33 7.47 12.98 3.17
CA PRO A 33 6.41 12.59 2.26
C PRO A 33 5.06 13.16 2.74
N THR A 34 4.91 14.46 2.54
CA THR A 34 3.79 15.30 2.98
C THR A 34 2.46 14.76 2.46
N GLN A 35 2.44 14.15 1.27
CA GLN A 35 1.24 13.52 0.72
C GLN A 35 0.74 12.32 1.52
N GLN A 36 1.65 11.54 2.13
CA GLN A 36 1.26 10.40 2.97
C GLN A 36 0.69 10.88 4.30
N ILE A 37 1.22 11.98 4.85
CA ILE A 37 0.74 12.60 6.09
C ILE A 37 -0.66 13.19 5.89
N ILE A 38 -0.91 13.86 4.76
CA ILE A 38 -2.22 14.43 4.44
C ILE A 38 -3.27 13.32 4.31
N GLY A 39 -2.98 12.22 3.62
CA GLY A 39 -3.91 11.10 3.51
C GLY A 39 -4.22 10.41 4.84
N TYR A 40 -3.18 10.25 5.67
CA TYR A 40 -3.36 9.76 7.04
C TYR A 40 -4.29 10.67 7.85
N LEU A 41 -4.10 11.99 7.78
CA LEU A 41 -4.91 12.94 8.54
C LEU A 41 -6.38 12.94 8.08
N VAL A 42 -6.62 12.85 6.76
CA VAL A 42 -7.97 12.74 6.19
C VAL A 42 -8.66 11.46 6.64
N SER A 43 -7.95 10.33 6.62
CA SER A 43 -8.47 9.05 7.12
C SER A 43 -8.78 9.12 8.62
N LEU A 44 -7.91 9.74 9.41
CA LEU A 44 -8.10 9.88 10.85
C LEU A 44 -9.36 10.70 11.15
N LEU A 45 -9.52 11.83 10.47
CA LEU A 45 -10.71 12.68 10.61
C LEU A 45 -12.00 11.95 10.23
N LEU A 46 -11.98 11.17 9.14
CA LEU A 46 -13.15 10.44 8.69
C LEU A 46 -13.57 9.34 9.68
N THR A 47 -12.61 8.61 10.24
CA THR A 47 -12.87 7.60 11.27
C THR A 47 -13.40 8.25 12.56
N LEU A 48 -12.82 9.38 12.97
CA LEU A 48 -13.25 10.10 14.16
C LEU A 48 -14.66 10.67 13.99
N PHE A 49 -15.00 11.11 12.77
CA PHE A 49 -16.35 11.51 12.40
C PHE A 49 -17.34 10.34 12.43
N ALA A 50 -16.99 9.19 11.83
CA ALA A 50 -17.83 7.99 11.91
C ALA A 50 -18.05 7.53 13.36
N PHE A 51 -16.99 7.57 14.17
CA PHE A 51 -17.06 7.25 15.60
C PHE A 51 -17.95 8.23 16.37
N ALA A 52 -17.81 9.54 16.14
CA ALA A 52 -18.67 10.54 16.76
C ALA A 52 -20.14 10.34 16.41
N LEU A 53 -20.42 10.03 15.14
CA LEU A 53 -21.79 9.77 14.67
C LEU A 53 -22.44 8.58 15.40
N VAL A 54 -21.64 7.54 15.69
CA VAL A 54 -22.07 6.37 16.48
C VAL A 54 -22.20 6.72 17.96
N ALA A 55 -21.21 7.40 18.54
CA ALA A 55 -21.15 7.71 19.97
C ALA A 55 -22.34 8.57 20.43
N TYR A 56 -22.70 9.59 19.64
CA TYR A 56 -23.78 10.49 20.01
C TYR A 56 -25.18 10.05 19.56
N HIS A 57 -25.32 8.91 18.86
CA HIS A 57 -26.62 8.36 18.42
C HIS A 57 -27.55 9.41 17.76
N TRP A 58 -27.00 10.26 16.88
CA TRP A 58 -27.78 11.33 16.23
C TRP A 58 -28.87 10.82 15.28
N LEU A 59 -28.78 9.56 14.83
CA LEU A 59 -29.69 8.91 13.90
C LEU A 59 -30.29 7.63 14.50
N PRO A 60 -31.50 7.22 14.06
CA PRO A 60 -32.05 5.92 14.40
C PRO A 60 -31.13 4.79 13.91
N LEU A 61 -31.08 3.71 14.68
CA LEU A 61 -30.08 2.63 14.55
C LEU A 61 -29.98 2.06 13.12
N ASN A 62 -31.12 1.89 12.44
CA ASN A 62 -31.15 1.41 11.05
C ASN A 62 -30.43 2.34 10.07
N LEU A 63 -30.63 3.65 10.23
CA LEU A 63 -30.01 4.67 9.38
C LEU A 63 -28.53 4.85 9.72
N LEU A 64 -28.19 4.78 11.01
CA LEU A 64 -26.83 4.89 11.52
C LEU A 64 -25.93 3.78 10.96
N VAL A 65 -26.41 2.53 10.94
CA VAL A 65 -25.66 1.39 10.36
C VAL A 65 -25.37 1.60 8.88
N ILE A 66 -26.37 2.04 8.09
CA ILE A 66 -26.19 2.29 6.65
C ILE A 66 -25.12 3.36 6.43
N VAL A 67 -25.21 4.47 7.18
CA VAL A 67 -24.27 5.58 7.05
C VAL A 67 -22.86 5.13 7.42
N VAL A 68 -22.68 4.42 8.54
CA VAL A 68 -21.36 3.93 8.98
C VAL A 68 -20.76 2.95 7.98
N VAL A 69 -21.56 2.04 7.40
CA VAL A 69 -21.09 1.12 6.35
C VAL A 69 -20.63 1.90 5.11
N CYS A 70 -21.39 2.90 4.66
CA CYS A 70 -20.97 3.77 3.56
C CYS A 70 -19.65 4.49 3.89
N LEU A 71 -19.51 5.05 5.10
CA LEU A 71 -18.25 5.68 5.52
C LEU A 71 -17.10 4.68 5.54
N ALA A 72 -17.32 3.42 5.96
CA ALA A 72 -16.29 2.39 5.97
C ALA A 72 -15.78 2.07 4.55
N PHE A 73 -16.66 2.01 3.54
CA PHE A 73 -16.25 1.84 2.15
C PHE A 73 -15.43 3.03 1.63
N VAL A 74 -15.86 4.26 1.94
CA VAL A 74 -15.09 5.48 1.60
C VAL A 74 -13.72 5.46 2.27
N GLN A 75 -13.65 4.99 3.52
CA GLN A 75 -12.42 4.89 4.29
C GLN A 75 -11.42 3.93 3.61
N GLY A 76 -11.89 2.76 3.18
CA GLY A 76 -11.08 1.81 2.41
C GLY A 76 -10.61 2.37 1.07
N ALA A 77 -11.47 3.12 0.36
CA ALA A 77 -11.11 3.74 -0.92
C ALA A 77 -10.03 4.81 -0.77
N ILE A 78 -10.09 5.66 0.27
CA ILE A 78 -9.08 6.69 0.54
C ILE A 78 -7.74 6.06 0.92
N GLN A 79 -7.75 5.03 1.77
CA GLN A 79 -6.55 4.27 2.11
C GLN A 79 -5.88 3.73 0.85
N LEU A 80 -6.67 3.15 -0.03
CA LEU A 80 -6.17 2.55 -1.24
C LEU A 80 -5.65 3.58 -2.25
N GLY A 81 -6.33 4.71 -2.38
CA GLY A 81 -5.90 5.81 -3.25
C GLY A 81 -4.56 6.42 -2.85
N ILE A 82 -4.33 6.62 -1.54
CA ILE A 82 -3.16 7.36 -1.06
C ILE A 82 -2.00 6.44 -0.70
N TYR A 83 -2.26 5.29 -0.07
CA TYR A 83 -1.18 4.36 0.31
C TYR A 83 -0.68 3.52 -0.85
N MET A 84 -1.51 3.28 -1.86
CA MET A 84 -1.08 2.54 -3.05
C MET A 84 -0.55 3.43 -4.17
N HIS A 85 -0.28 4.72 -3.89
CA HIS A 85 0.37 5.68 -4.79
C HIS A 85 0.05 5.47 -6.28
N LEU A 86 -1.23 5.26 -6.60
CA LEU A 86 -1.71 4.68 -7.87
C LEU A 86 -1.31 5.50 -9.11
N ARG A 87 -0.77 6.71 -8.91
CA ARG A 87 -0.43 7.68 -9.96
C ARG A 87 1.06 7.93 -10.17
N GLU A 88 1.97 7.37 -9.37
CA GLU A 88 3.42 7.72 -9.45
C GLU A 88 4.28 6.69 -10.20
N GLY A 89 3.69 5.73 -10.91
CA GLY A 89 4.43 4.69 -11.63
C GLY A 89 4.33 4.84 -13.14
N ARG A 90 5.45 4.85 -13.87
CA ARG A 90 5.51 4.69 -15.33
C ARG A 90 4.89 3.37 -15.84
N GLY A 91 4.45 2.49 -14.94
CA GLY A 91 3.66 1.25 -15.17
C GLY A 91 2.30 1.21 -14.45
N THR A 92 1.75 2.37 -14.06
CA THR A 92 0.54 2.55 -13.22
C THR A 92 -0.70 1.77 -13.68
N LEU A 93 -0.84 1.49 -14.97
CA LEU A 93 -2.05 0.86 -15.52
C LEU A 93 -2.27 -0.60 -15.06
N TRP A 94 -1.20 -1.32 -14.68
CA TRP A 94 -1.31 -2.73 -14.25
C TRP A 94 -1.77 -2.92 -12.80
N HIS A 95 -1.73 -1.85 -12.00
CA HIS A 95 -2.08 -1.92 -10.58
C HIS A 95 -3.60 -1.89 -10.35
N LEU A 96 -4.32 -1.21 -11.24
CA LEU A 96 -5.78 -1.07 -11.15
C LEU A 96 -6.57 -2.39 -11.32
N PRO A 97 -6.27 -3.26 -12.31
CA PRO A 97 -6.97 -4.54 -12.44
C PRO A 97 -6.66 -5.51 -11.31
N VAL A 98 -5.41 -5.55 -10.81
CA VAL A 98 -5.04 -6.36 -9.63
C VAL A 98 -5.83 -5.92 -8.41
N LEU A 99 -6.03 -4.62 -8.27
CA LEU A 99 -6.75 -4.07 -7.16
C LEU A 99 -8.26 -4.29 -7.23
N GLY A 100 -8.83 -4.19 -8.44
CA GLY A 100 -10.20 -4.59 -8.71
C GLY A 100 -10.44 -6.07 -8.40
N LEU A 101 -9.49 -6.95 -8.76
CA LEU A 101 -9.55 -8.37 -8.44
C LEU A 101 -9.49 -8.61 -6.93
N ALA A 102 -8.60 -7.94 -6.20
CA ALA A 102 -8.51 -8.05 -4.74
C ALA A 102 -9.81 -7.61 -4.05
N GLY A 103 -10.42 -6.50 -4.49
CA GLY A 103 -11.71 -6.04 -4.00
C GLY A 103 -12.85 -7.02 -4.32
N PHE A 104 -12.88 -7.56 -5.55
CA PHE A 104 -13.86 -8.56 -5.97
C PHE A 104 -13.77 -9.85 -5.15
N VAL A 105 -12.55 -10.37 -4.96
CA VAL A 105 -12.32 -11.56 -4.14
C VAL A 105 -12.69 -11.29 -2.68
N GLY A 106 -12.33 -10.13 -2.13
CA GLY A 106 -12.67 -9.74 -0.76
C GLY A 106 -14.19 -9.67 -0.53
N LEU A 107 -14.93 -8.94 -1.37
CA LEU A 107 -16.39 -8.91 -1.31
C LEU A 107 -17.00 -10.29 -1.54
N GLY A 108 -16.43 -11.06 -2.48
CA GLY A 108 -16.84 -12.41 -2.78
C GLY A 108 -16.76 -13.30 -1.55
N ILE A 109 -15.64 -13.29 -0.82
CA ILE A 109 -15.45 -14.08 0.41
C ILE A 109 -16.47 -13.66 1.48
N VAL A 110 -16.64 -12.37 1.73
CA VAL A 110 -17.60 -11.88 2.75
C VAL A 110 -19.02 -12.28 2.38
N GLY A 111 -19.43 -12.04 1.13
CA GLY A 111 -20.76 -12.38 0.64
C GLY A 111 -21.03 -13.88 0.65
N PHE A 112 -20.11 -14.70 0.13
CA PHE A 112 -20.23 -16.16 0.14
C PHE A 112 -20.19 -16.73 1.57
N SER A 113 -19.41 -16.14 2.47
CA SER A 113 -19.36 -16.58 3.87
C SER A 113 -20.68 -16.32 4.58
N ILE A 114 -21.29 -15.15 4.39
CA ILE A 114 -22.63 -14.85 4.92
C ILE A 114 -23.67 -15.79 4.30
N TRP A 115 -23.62 -15.99 2.98
CA TRP A 115 -24.53 -16.87 2.26
C TRP A 115 -24.50 -18.31 2.80
N ILE A 116 -23.32 -18.92 2.92
CA ILE A 116 -23.22 -20.32 3.36
C ILE A 116 -23.67 -20.51 4.82
N MET A 117 -23.39 -19.55 5.70
CA MET A 117 -23.83 -19.61 7.10
C MET A 117 -25.34 -19.39 7.24
N LEU A 118 -25.90 -18.46 6.46
CA LEU A 118 -27.33 -18.15 6.48
C LEU A 118 -28.18 -19.31 5.91
N PHE A 119 -27.73 -19.94 4.81
CA PHE A 119 -28.41 -21.10 4.24
C PHE A 119 -28.45 -22.28 5.22
N LYS A 120 -27.42 -22.46 6.04
CA LYS A 120 -27.39 -23.51 7.07
C LYS A 120 -28.34 -23.23 8.25
N SER A 121 -28.61 -21.98 8.60
CA SER A 121 -29.47 -21.63 9.74
C SER A 121 -30.96 -21.52 9.39
N GLY A 122 -31.32 -21.38 8.11
CA GLY A 122 -32.72 -21.23 7.66
C GLY A 122 -33.47 -22.54 7.37
N VAL A 123 -32.80 -23.69 7.45
CA VAL A 123 -33.38 -25.02 7.17
C VAL A 123 -33.56 -25.88 8.43
N SER A 124 -33.68 -25.24 9.60
CA SER A 124 -33.89 -25.93 10.88
C SER A 124 -35.12 -25.43 11.61
#